data_AF-A0A1I5H9Q9-F1
#
_entry.id   AF-A0A1I5H9Q9-F1
#
_cell.length_a   1.000
_cell.length_b   1.000
_cell.length_c   1.000
_cell.angle_alpha   90.00
_cell.angle_beta   90.00
_cell.angle_gamma   90.00
#
_symmetry.space_group_name_H-M   'P 1'
#
loop_
_entity.id
_entity.type
_entity.pdbx_description
1 polymer ?
#
loop_
_entity_poly.entity_id
_entity_poly.type
_entity_poly.pdbx_seq_one_letter_code
_entity_poly.pdbx_strand_id
1 'polypeptide(L)'
;MRNLSTEQLRRVQVRLKALGFDPGPIDGLPGPMTSAAIIAFKKSVNLNPRDKVGPITLRMLFEAKTNAKGVELDIPPLARPLIQRLGWHEGRNTLDLMHWFRAFGKMLGNPKQLPWCGEGAENAALEMFPSEPVPSNPFFAQNWRSYGVDAGGPLIGSFGVIRWSAKAGHIGVVANYDRKTGMVTLLGCNQKDRIGYDSFHIRHFIAFRVPPSEEGKIYASFAGTRPSSGYGVTR
;
A
#
# COMPACT_ATOMS: atom_id res chain seq x y z
N MET A 1 -22.03 -13.01 15.60
CA MET A 1 -21.69 -12.78 14.17
C MET A 1 -22.97 -12.45 13.45
N ARG A 2 -23.05 -11.35 12.70
CA ARG A 2 -24.27 -11.04 11.93
C ARG A 2 -24.34 -11.95 10.71
N ASN A 3 -25.38 -12.76 10.61
CA ASN A 3 -25.76 -13.40 9.36
C ASN A 3 -26.23 -12.30 8.41
N LEU A 4 -25.75 -12.33 7.16
CA LEU A 4 -26.25 -11.41 6.13
C LEU A 4 -27.72 -11.73 5.87
N SER A 5 -28.55 -10.71 5.65
CA SER A 5 -29.89 -10.92 5.11
C SER A 5 -29.80 -11.49 3.70
N THR A 6 -30.86 -12.14 3.23
CA THR A 6 -30.96 -12.65 1.84
C THR A 6 -30.61 -11.58 0.81
N GLU A 7 -31.08 -10.35 1.03
CA GLU A 7 -30.79 -9.22 0.14
C GLU A 7 -29.33 -8.78 0.19
N GLN A 8 -28.73 -8.75 1.38
CA GLN A 8 -27.30 -8.47 1.52
C GLN A 8 -26.46 -9.55 0.85
N LEU A 9 -26.87 -10.82 0.93
CA LEU A 9 -26.16 -11.93 0.31
C LEU A 9 -26.30 -11.90 -1.22
N ARG A 10 -27.46 -11.53 -1.76
CA ARG A 10 -27.62 -11.25 -3.21
C ARG A 10 -26.66 -10.19 -3.68
N ARG A 11 -26.56 -9.06 -2.96
CA ARG A 11 -25.61 -8.00 -3.32
C ARG A 11 -24.16 -8.49 -3.30
N VAL A 12 -23.80 -9.35 -2.36
CA VAL A 12 -22.48 -9.99 -2.31
C VAL A 12 -22.26 -10.89 -3.52
N GLN A 13 -23.22 -11.75 -3.87
CA GLN A 13 -23.16 -12.63 -5.06
C GLN A 13 -23.02 -11.82 -6.35
N VAL A 14 -23.85 -10.79 -6.56
CA VAL A 14 -23.75 -9.86 -7.71
C VAL A 14 -22.33 -9.33 -7.83
N ARG A 15 -21.78 -8.87 -6.72
CA ARG A 15 -20.47 -8.21 -6.73
C ARG A 15 -19.32 -9.19 -6.90
N LEU A 16 -19.37 -10.38 -6.30
CA LEU A 16 -18.42 -11.46 -6.57
C LEU A 16 -18.38 -11.79 -8.06
N LYS A 17 -19.55 -11.98 -8.67
CA LYS A 17 -19.68 -12.28 -10.10
C LYS A 17 -19.09 -11.16 -10.96
N ALA A 18 -19.39 -9.91 -10.63
CA ALA A 18 -18.83 -8.74 -11.32
C ALA A 18 -17.30 -8.67 -11.22
N LEU A 19 -16.73 -9.12 -10.09
CA LEU A 19 -15.28 -9.20 -9.86
C LEU A 19 -14.63 -10.47 -10.45
N GLY A 20 -15.39 -11.30 -11.16
CA GLY A 20 -14.88 -12.53 -11.81
C GLY A 20 -14.83 -13.76 -10.90
N PHE A 21 -15.39 -13.71 -9.70
CA PHE A 21 -15.53 -14.86 -8.81
C PHE A 21 -16.95 -15.42 -8.94
N ASP A 22 -17.14 -16.57 -9.58
CA ASP A 22 -18.47 -17.12 -9.83
C ASP A 22 -19.13 -17.67 -8.54
N PRO A 23 -20.17 -17.02 -8.00
CA PRO A 23 -20.84 -17.48 -6.79
C PRO A 23 -21.96 -18.50 -7.09
N GLY A 24 -22.17 -18.85 -8.37
CA GLY A 24 -23.34 -19.58 -8.83
C GLY A 24 -24.56 -18.66 -9.04
N PRO A 25 -25.78 -19.16 -8.82
CA PRO A 25 -27.00 -18.35 -8.89
C PRO A 25 -26.98 -17.17 -7.91
N ILE A 26 -27.56 -16.02 -8.32
CA ILE A 26 -27.73 -14.83 -7.47
C ILE A 26 -29.09 -14.95 -6.75
N ASP A 27 -29.19 -15.95 -5.89
CA ASP A 27 -30.42 -16.37 -5.22
C ASP A 27 -30.54 -15.85 -3.78
N GLY A 28 -29.46 -15.28 -3.22
CA GLY A 28 -29.40 -14.84 -1.83
C GLY A 28 -29.25 -15.99 -0.84
N LEU A 29 -28.81 -17.17 -1.29
CA LEU A 29 -28.60 -18.35 -0.47
C LEU A 29 -27.10 -18.64 -0.28
N PRO A 30 -26.67 -19.05 0.94
CA PRO A 30 -25.26 -19.37 1.21
C PRO A 30 -24.91 -20.77 0.71
N GLY A 31 -24.81 -20.95 -0.61
CA GLY A 31 -24.45 -22.21 -1.26
C GLY A 31 -22.93 -22.46 -1.37
N PRO A 32 -22.50 -23.69 -1.72
CA PRO A 32 -21.10 -24.07 -1.83
C PRO A 32 -20.33 -23.20 -2.84
N MET A 33 -20.94 -22.83 -3.97
CA MET A 33 -20.33 -21.94 -4.97
C MET A 33 -20.13 -20.53 -4.42
N THR A 34 -21.12 -19.99 -3.68
CA THR A 34 -21.01 -18.68 -3.05
C THR A 34 -19.90 -18.68 -1.99
N SER A 35 -19.80 -19.72 -1.16
CA SER A 35 -18.71 -19.88 -0.20
C SER A 35 -17.34 -19.98 -0.88
N ALA A 36 -17.23 -20.75 -1.97
CA ALA A 36 -16.00 -20.86 -2.76
C ALA A 36 -15.59 -19.52 -3.37
N ALA A 37 -16.54 -18.75 -3.93
CA ALA A 37 -16.30 -17.42 -4.48
C ALA A 37 -15.85 -16.42 -3.41
N ILE A 38 -16.47 -16.43 -2.22
CA ILE A 38 -16.06 -15.59 -1.09
C ILE A 38 -14.63 -15.94 -0.66
N ILE A 39 -14.29 -17.22 -0.57
CA ILE A 39 -12.95 -17.69 -0.21
C ILE A 39 -11.94 -17.26 -1.28
N ALA A 40 -12.25 -17.44 -2.56
CA ALA A 40 -11.39 -17.06 -3.68
C ALA A 40 -11.15 -15.55 -3.71
N PHE A 41 -12.20 -14.74 -3.57
CA PHE A 41 -12.10 -13.29 -3.46
C PHE A 41 -11.21 -12.89 -2.27
N LYS A 42 -11.45 -13.46 -1.09
CA LYS A 42 -10.63 -13.14 0.09
C LYS A 42 -9.16 -13.52 -0.09
N LYS A 43 -8.87 -14.62 -0.77
CA LYS A 43 -7.49 -14.97 -1.15
C LYS A 43 -6.90 -13.90 -2.06
N SER A 44 -7.65 -13.40 -3.05
CA SER A 44 -7.13 -12.38 -3.99
C SER A 44 -6.85 -11.03 -3.32
N VAL A 45 -7.50 -10.73 -2.20
CA VAL A 45 -7.28 -9.48 -1.43
C VAL A 45 -6.56 -9.72 -0.09
N ASN A 46 -5.86 -10.85 0.07
CA ASN A 46 -5.09 -11.22 1.28
C ASN A 46 -5.89 -11.15 2.61
N LEU A 47 -7.19 -11.42 2.56
CA LEU A 47 -8.03 -11.65 3.73
C LEU A 47 -8.00 -13.12 4.15
N ASN A 48 -8.39 -13.38 5.41
CA ASN A 48 -8.50 -14.74 5.93
C ASN A 48 -9.51 -15.54 5.09
N PRO A 49 -9.09 -16.61 4.38
CA PRO A 49 -9.87 -17.26 3.32
C PRO A 49 -10.91 -18.23 3.89
N ARG A 50 -11.87 -17.66 4.64
CA ARG A 50 -13.06 -18.34 5.17
C ARG A 50 -14.30 -17.74 4.52
N ASP A 51 -15.36 -18.50 4.42
CA ASP A 51 -16.66 -18.11 3.87
C ASP A 51 -17.40 -17.01 4.67
N LYS A 52 -16.99 -16.70 5.90
CA LYS A 52 -17.64 -15.69 6.76
C LYS A 52 -17.50 -14.25 6.26
N VAL A 53 -18.56 -13.62 5.79
CA VAL A 53 -18.55 -12.23 5.32
C VAL A 53 -18.69 -11.25 6.49
N GLY A 54 -17.62 -10.53 6.83
CA GLY A 54 -17.63 -9.46 7.84
C GLY A 54 -17.52 -8.05 7.24
N PRO A 55 -17.56 -6.98 8.05
CA PRO A 55 -17.50 -5.60 7.56
C PRO A 55 -16.30 -5.31 6.66
N ILE A 56 -15.12 -5.84 6.99
CA ILE A 56 -13.91 -5.71 6.15
C ILE A 56 -14.10 -6.42 4.80
N THR A 57 -14.72 -7.60 4.79
CA THR A 57 -15.01 -8.33 3.55
C THR A 57 -16.00 -7.55 2.68
N LEU A 58 -17.10 -7.07 3.26
CA LEU A 58 -18.09 -6.27 2.52
C LEU A 58 -17.44 -5.03 1.92
N ARG A 59 -16.62 -4.33 2.71
CA ARG A 59 -15.91 -3.15 2.25
C ARG A 59 -15.01 -3.45 1.04
N MET A 60 -14.14 -4.48 1.14
CA MET A 60 -13.27 -4.87 0.02
C MET A 60 -14.11 -5.20 -1.22
N LEU A 61 -15.20 -5.93 -1.02
CA LEU A 61 -16.05 -6.44 -2.09
C LEU A 61 -16.71 -5.30 -2.85
N PHE A 62 -17.23 -4.29 -2.15
CA PHE A 62 -17.92 -3.16 -2.78
C PHE A 62 -16.98 -2.04 -3.25
N GLU A 63 -15.80 -1.87 -2.65
CA GLU A 63 -14.81 -0.88 -3.08
C GLU A 63 -13.92 -1.38 -4.23
N ALA A 64 -13.78 -2.70 -4.44
CA ALA A 64 -12.98 -3.26 -5.54
C ALA A 64 -13.54 -2.88 -6.92
N LYS A 65 -12.82 -2.13 -7.74
CA LYS A 65 -13.28 -1.74 -9.09
C LYS A 65 -13.23 -2.92 -10.07
N THR A 66 -14.23 -3.02 -10.94
CA THR A 66 -14.28 -4.01 -12.04
C THR A 66 -13.70 -3.39 -13.30
N ASN A 67 -12.62 -3.95 -13.86
CA ASN A 67 -12.12 -3.52 -15.17
C ASN A 67 -11.98 -4.69 -16.13
N ALA A 68 -12.74 -4.61 -17.23
CA ALA A 68 -12.62 -5.46 -18.39
C ALA A 68 -11.41 -5.01 -19.23
N LYS A 69 -10.19 -5.39 -18.81
CA LYS A 69 -8.93 -5.47 -19.59
C LYS A 69 -7.76 -5.63 -18.62
N GLY A 70 -7.51 -6.87 -18.15
CA GLY A 70 -6.34 -7.20 -17.32
C GLY A 70 -6.38 -6.61 -15.90
N VAL A 71 -5.57 -7.17 -15.00
CA VAL A 71 -5.48 -6.70 -13.61
C VAL A 71 -4.68 -5.40 -13.59
N GLU A 72 -5.37 -4.26 -13.61
CA GLU A 72 -4.79 -3.00 -13.16
C GLU A 72 -4.83 -3.03 -11.63
N LEU A 73 -3.70 -3.24 -10.96
CA LEU A 73 -3.65 -3.06 -9.51
C LEU A 73 -4.06 -1.61 -9.23
N ASP A 74 -5.05 -1.42 -8.35
CA ASP A 74 -5.29 -0.11 -7.72
C ASP A 74 -4.09 0.17 -6.80
N ILE A 75 -3.01 0.68 -7.38
CA ILE A 75 -1.79 1.00 -6.65
C ILE A 75 -2.07 2.23 -5.79
N PRO A 76 -1.89 2.16 -4.46
CA PRO A 76 -2.05 3.31 -3.59
C PRO A 76 -1.18 4.47 -4.09
N PRO A 77 -1.67 5.70 -4.12
CA PRO A 77 -0.94 6.82 -4.72
C PRO A 77 0.49 6.96 -4.18
N LEU A 78 0.70 6.88 -2.85
CA LEU A 78 2.03 6.94 -2.23
C LEU A 78 3.03 5.91 -2.78
N ALA A 79 2.56 4.76 -3.27
CA ALA A 79 3.43 3.73 -3.83
C ALA A 79 3.85 4.01 -5.28
N ARG A 80 3.11 4.84 -6.04
CA ARG A 80 3.33 5.02 -7.49
C ARG A 80 4.70 5.61 -7.82
N PRO A 81 5.15 6.70 -7.15
CA PRO A 81 6.48 7.27 -7.38
C PRO A 81 7.61 6.26 -7.16
N LEU A 82 7.43 5.38 -6.17
CA LEU A 82 8.42 4.37 -5.78
C LEU A 82 8.42 3.18 -6.74
N ILE A 83 7.25 2.72 -7.20
CA ILE A 83 7.15 1.64 -8.21
C ILE A 83 7.77 2.08 -9.53
N GLN A 84 7.55 3.31 -9.97
CA GLN A 84 8.14 3.86 -11.20
C GLN A 84 9.67 3.87 -11.15
N ARG A 85 10.25 3.95 -9.95
CA ARG A 85 11.69 4.04 -9.70
C ARG A 85 12.25 2.80 -9.02
N LEU A 86 11.52 1.69 -9.07
CA LEU A 86 11.90 0.46 -8.40
C LEU A 86 13.28 -0.01 -8.90
N GLY A 87 14.20 -0.26 -7.96
CA GLY A 87 15.56 -0.70 -8.26
C GLY A 87 16.58 0.41 -8.46
N TRP A 88 16.18 1.69 -8.51
CA TRP A 88 17.13 2.81 -8.53
C TRP A 88 18.04 2.75 -7.31
N HIS A 89 19.35 2.74 -7.57
CA HIS A 89 20.39 2.51 -6.57
C HIS A 89 21.25 3.76 -6.40
N GLU A 90 21.57 4.15 -5.16
CA GLU A 90 22.33 5.37 -4.84
C GLU A 90 23.67 5.46 -5.58
N GLY A 91 24.26 4.30 -5.86
CA GLY A 91 25.45 4.09 -6.68
C GLY A 91 25.29 4.37 -8.17
N ARG A 92 24.31 3.71 -8.78
CA ARG A 92 24.14 3.59 -10.25
C ARG A 92 23.24 4.65 -10.83
N ASN A 93 22.33 5.17 -10.02
CA ASN A 93 21.31 6.15 -10.37
C ASN A 93 21.49 7.45 -9.57
N THR A 94 22.72 7.79 -9.19
CA THR A 94 22.99 8.95 -8.32
C THR A 94 22.39 10.24 -8.91
N LEU A 95 22.60 10.49 -10.21
CA LEU A 95 22.09 11.69 -10.86
C LEU A 95 20.57 11.69 -10.96
N ASP A 96 19.96 10.55 -11.31
CA ASP A 96 18.50 10.42 -11.39
C ASP A 96 17.84 10.65 -10.02
N LEU A 97 18.43 10.10 -8.95
CA LEU A 97 17.98 10.31 -7.57
C LEU A 97 18.12 11.78 -7.17
N MET A 98 19.27 12.40 -7.43
CA MET A 98 19.49 13.82 -7.12
C MET A 98 18.53 14.74 -7.90
N HIS A 99 18.21 14.41 -9.16
CA HIS A 99 17.20 15.12 -9.93
C HIS A 99 15.82 14.96 -9.32
N TRP A 100 15.45 13.73 -8.94
CA TRP A 100 14.17 13.48 -8.28
C TRP A 100 14.06 14.23 -6.96
N PHE A 101 15.07 14.17 -6.09
CA PHE A 101 15.08 14.85 -4.79
C PHE A 101 14.89 16.36 -4.90
N ARG A 102 15.53 17.00 -5.88
CA ARG A 102 15.42 18.44 -6.11
C ARG A 102 14.05 18.91 -6.62
N ALA A 103 13.17 18.01 -7.04
CA ALA A 103 11.87 18.37 -7.62
C ALA A 103 11.01 19.26 -6.69
N PHE A 104 11.22 19.19 -5.37
CA PHE A 104 10.47 19.97 -4.38
C PHE A 104 11.33 20.95 -3.56
N GLY A 105 12.54 21.27 -4.04
CA GLY A 105 13.34 22.42 -3.58
C GLY A 105 14.23 22.19 -2.35
N LYS A 106 14.06 21.11 -1.59
CA LYS A 106 14.97 20.72 -0.49
C LYS A 106 15.62 19.38 -0.80
N MET A 107 16.91 19.27 -0.47
CA MET A 107 17.69 18.05 -0.67
C MET A 107 18.57 17.81 0.56
N LEU A 108 18.62 16.57 1.05
CA LEU A 108 19.43 16.21 2.22
C LEU A 108 20.93 16.22 1.88
N GLY A 109 21.28 15.74 0.69
CA GLY A 109 22.66 15.70 0.21
C GLY A 109 22.94 14.53 -0.73
N ASN A 110 24.17 14.05 -0.74
CA ASN A 110 24.58 12.94 -1.60
C ASN A 110 23.98 11.60 -1.06
N PRO A 111 23.16 10.87 -1.84
CA PRO A 111 22.54 9.63 -1.38
C PRO A 111 23.54 8.52 -1.05
N LYS A 112 24.77 8.56 -1.58
CA LYS A 112 25.85 7.61 -1.22
C LYS A 112 26.42 7.82 0.19
N GLN A 113 26.13 8.95 0.81
CA GLN A 113 26.73 9.36 2.08
C GLN A 113 25.69 9.52 3.19
N LEU A 114 24.44 9.84 2.82
CA LEU A 114 23.38 10.17 3.76
C LEU A 114 22.16 9.26 3.57
N PRO A 115 21.51 8.82 4.66
CA PRO A 115 20.33 7.98 4.55
C PRO A 115 19.16 8.75 3.95
N TRP A 116 18.66 8.26 2.82
CA TRP A 116 17.67 8.97 1.99
C TRP A 116 16.27 8.35 2.03
N CYS A 117 15.94 7.56 3.07
CA CYS A 117 14.61 6.96 3.21
C CYS A 117 13.52 8.03 3.47
N GLY A 118 13.82 9.04 4.30
CA GLY A 118 12.91 10.16 4.56
C GLY A 118 12.73 11.09 3.37
N GLU A 119 13.81 11.37 2.64
CA GLU A 119 13.79 12.19 1.41
C GLU A 119 12.97 11.50 0.31
N GLY A 120 13.15 10.20 0.10
CA GLY A 120 12.30 9.45 -0.83
C GLY A 120 10.82 9.41 -0.44
N ALA A 121 10.52 9.38 0.88
CA ALA A 121 9.14 9.46 1.37
C ALA A 121 8.53 10.86 1.16
N GLU A 122 9.31 11.93 1.36
CA GLU A 122 8.91 13.32 1.08
C GLU A 122 8.51 13.46 -0.38
N ASN A 123 9.39 13.08 -1.30
CA ASN A 123 9.14 13.22 -2.72
C ASN A 123 7.96 12.37 -3.20
N ALA A 124 7.79 11.17 -2.66
CA ALA A 124 6.62 10.34 -2.97
C ALA A 124 5.32 10.97 -2.46
N ALA A 125 5.32 11.57 -1.26
CA ALA A 125 4.17 12.27 -0.72
C ALA A 125 3.84 13.53 -1.54
N LEU A 126 4.83 14.38 -1.83
CA LEU A 126 4.63 15.64 -2.54
C LEU A 126 4.28 15.46 -4.03
N GLU A 127 4.78 14.41 -4.71
CA GLU A 127 4.34 14.08 -6.08
C GLU A 127 2.84 13.76 -6.15
N MET A 128 2.32 13.10 -5.11
CA MET A 128 0.95 12.59 -5.12
C MET A 128 -0.04 13.51 -4.40
N PHE A 129 0.44 14.26 -3.41
CA PHE A 129 -0.34 15.09 -2.51
C PHE A 129 0.37 16.43 -2.26
N PRO A 130 0.58 17.26 -3.31
CA PRO A 130 1.38 18.48 -3.21
C PRO A 130 0.83 19.53 -2.26
N SER A 131 -0.46 19.46 -1.91
CA SER A 131 -1.12 20.36 -0.96
C SER A 131 -1.12 19.83 0.48
N GLU A 132 -0.69 18.60 0.73
CA GLU A 132 -0.69 18.02 2.06
C GLU A 132 0.62 18.32 2.81
N PRO A 133 0.56 18.73 4.09
CA PRO A 133 1.75 19.07 4.84
C PRO A 133 2.58 17.83 5.16
N VAL A 134 3.88 17.90 4.87
CA VAL A 134 4.89 16.95 5.33
C VAL A 134 5.50 17.41 6.66
N PRO A 135 6.17 16.53 7.44
CA PRO A 135 6.83 16.93 8.68
C PRO A 135 7.87 18.03 8.46
N SER A 136 8.10 18.89 9.47
CA SER A 136 9.05 20.01 9.38
C SER A 136 10.48 19.60 9.02
N ASN A 137 10.91 18.43 9.50
CA ASN A 137 12.12 17.74 9.06
C ASN A 137 11.73 16.36 8.52
N PRO A 138 11.45 16.24 7.22
CA PRO A 138 10.99 15.00 6.60
C PRO A 138 12.12 14.00 6.34
N PHE A 139 13.38 14.44 6.37
CA PHE A 139 14.55 13.56 6.20
C PHE A 139 14.70 12.57 7.37
N PHE A 140 14.27 12.95 8.57
CA PHE A 140 14.28 12.06 9.72
C PHE A 140 13.03 11.18 9.75
N ALA A 141 13.18 9.90 9.39
CA ALA A 141 12.09 8.94 9.23
C ALA A 141 11.07 8.92 10.39
N GLN A 142 11.51 9.03 11.63
CA GLN A 142 10.60 8.98 12.79
C GLN A 142 9.63 10.16 12.87
N ASN A 143 9.93 11.31 12.25
CA ASN A 143 9.05 12.47 12.24
C ASN A 143 7.75 12.24 11.46
N TRP A 144 7.75 11.31 10.51
CA TRP A 144 6.56 10.91 9.77
C TRP A 144 5.48 10.26 10.63
N ARG A 145 5.78 9.93 11.90
CA ARG A 145 4.75 9.52 12.86
C ARG A 145 3.67 10.58 13.10
N SER A 146 3.84 11.84 12.67
CA SER A 146 2.83 12.89 12.75
C SER A 146 2.22 13.27 11.40
N TYR A 147 2.56 12.56 10.32
CA TYR A 147 2.00 12.82 9.00
C TYR A 147 0.53 12.37 8.92
N GLY A 148 -0.32 13.20 8.33
CA GLY A 148 -1.71 12.84 8.00
C GLY A 148 -2.52 12.22 9.14
N VAL A 149 -3.26 11.16 8.83
CA VAL A 149 -4.18 10.47 9.75
C VAL A 149 -3.61 9.13 10.19
N ASP A 150 -3.93 8.70 11.42
CA ASP A 150 -3.62 7.35 11.91
C ASP A 150 -4.36 6.28 11.11
N ALA A 151 -3.61 5.33 10.54
CA ALA A 151 -4.20 4.20 9.85
C ALA A 151 -4.72 3.11 10.81
N GLY A 152 -4.44 3.21 12.12
CA GLY A 152 -4.83 2.23 13.14
C GLY A 152 -4.08 0.90 13.06
N GLY A 153 -3.09 0.78 12.18
CA GLY A 153 -2.31 -0.44 11.93
C GLY A 153 -1.67 -0.47 10.54
N PRO A 154 -1.00 -1.58 10.16
CA PRO A 154 -0.31 -1.74 8.88
C PRO A 154 -1.28 -1.87 7.69
N LEU A 155 -1.96 -0.77 7.38
CA LEU A 155 -2.85 -0.65 6.24
C LEU A 155 -2.04 -0.57 4.95
N ILE A 156 -2.39 -1.39 3.96
CA ILE A 156 -1.74 -1.33 2.64
C ILE A 156 -1.91 0.07 2.05
N GLY A 157 -0.80 0.67 1.58
CA GLY A 157 -0.77 2.04 1.06
C GLY A 157 -0.48 3.12 2.10
N SER A 158 -0.50 2.81 3.41
CA SER A 158 -0.03 3.73 4.45
C SER A 158 1.50 3.80 4.48
N PHE A 159 2.07 4.91 4.96
CA PHE A 159 3.44 4.90 5.44
C PHE A 159 3.54 4.10 6.73
N GLY A 160 4.47 3.14 6.78
CA GLY A 160 4.90 2.49 8.02
C GLY A 160 6.19 3.14 8.53
N VAL A 161 6.16 3.61 9.77
CA VAL A 161 7.29 4.31 10.41
C VAL A 161 7.93 3.40 11.45
N ILE A 162 9.23 3.16 11.30
CA ILE A 162 10.01 2.28 12.15
C ILE A 162 10.97 3.09 13.03
N ARG A 163 11.14 2.61 14.26
CA ARG A 163 12.17 3.08 15.20
C ARG A 163 13.16 1.97 15.55
N TRP A 164 14.44 2.21 15.28
CA TRP A 164 15.54 1.35 15.73
C TRP A 164 16.13 1.84 17.05
N SER A 165 16.26 3.17 17.19
CA SER A 165 16.74 3.84 18.40
C SER A 165 16.18 5.27 18.49
N ALA A 166 16.62 6.08 19.45
CA ALA A 166 16.26 7.50 19.50
C ALA A 166 16.75 8.31 18.28
N LYS A 167 17.83 7.86 17.62
CA LYS A 167 18.48 8.59 16.51
C LYS A 167 18.36 7.89 15.15
N ALA A 168 17.80 6.68 15.10
CA ALA A 168 17.72 5.87 13.90
C ALA A 168 16.32 5.26 13.72
N GLY A 169 15.82 5.30 12.50
CA GLY A 169 14.52 4.74 12.11
C GLY A 169 14.49 4.43 10.63
N HIS A 170 13.32 4.02 10.14
CA HIS A 170 13.09 3.76 8.71
C HIS A 170 11.64 4.09 8.34
N ILE A 171 11.38 4.32 7.06
CA ILE A 171 10.04 4.58 6.53
C ILE A 171 9.89 3.98 5.14
N GLY A 172 8.66 3.53 4.84
CA GLY A 172 8.25 3.12 3.50
C GLY A 172 6.73 2.95 3.44
N VAL A 173 6.21 2.74 2.25
CA VAL A 173 4.79 2.45 2.02
C VAL A 173 4.52 0.98 2.28
N VAL A 174 3.52 0.66 3.09
CA VAL A 174 3.13 -0.71 3.38
C VAL A 174 2.57 -1.37 2.12
N ALA A 175 3.30 -2.36 1.60
CA ALA A 175 2.96 -3.13 0.41
C ALA A 175 2.24 -4.44 0.72
N ASN A 176 2.52 -5.02 1.90
CA ASN A 176 1.85 -6.21 2.40
C ASN A 176 1.89 -6.26 3.94
N TYR A 177 0.94 -6.97 4.55
CA TYR A 177 1.01 -7.34 5.95
C TYR A 177 0.56 -8.79 6.15
N ASP A 178 1.51 -9.65 6.54
CA ASP A 178 1.23 -11.02 6.94
C ASP A 178 0.92 -11.07 8.44
N ARG A 179 -0.37 -11.20 8.75
CA ARG A 179 -0.88 -11.31 10.13
C ARG A 179 -0.43 -12.56 10.86
N LYS A 180 -0.05 -13.63 10.14
CA LYS A 180 0.37 -14.90 10.78
C LYS A 180 1.77 -14.77 11.34
N THR A 181 2.67 -14.17 10.57
CA THR A 181 4.09 -14.02 10.92
C THR A 181 4.38 -12.67 11.60
N GLY A 182 3.45 -11.72 11.52
CA GLY A 182 3.66 -10.35 11.99
C GLY A 182 4.55 -9.52 11.07
N MET A 183 4.83 -10.00 9.84
CA MET A 183 5.73 -9.32 8.90
C MET A 183 4.99 -8.27 8.08
N VAL A 184 5.50 -7.04 8.09
CA VAL A 184 5.05 -5.91 7.26
C VAL A 184 6.09 -5.72 6.16
N THR A 185 5.67 -5.82 4.90
CA THR A 185 6.53 -5.54 3.74
C THR A 185 6.39 -4.07 3.37
N LEU A 186 7.51 -3.35 3.32
CA LEU A 186 7.58 -1.96 2.90
C LEU A 186 8.15 -1.86 1.49
N LEU A 187 7.48 -1.09 0.64
CA LEU A 187 8.09 -0.44 -0.52
C LEU A 187 8.70 0.88 -0.04
N GLY A 188 10.02 0.98 -0.06
CA GLY A 188 10.71 2.14 0.50
C GLY A 188 12.01 2.46 -0.20
N CYS A 189 12.57 3.60 0.20
CA CYS A 189 13.83 4.13 -0.30
C CYS A 189 14.98 3.74 0.62
N ASN A 190 16.20 3.73 0.09
CA ASN A 190 17.41 3.34 0.82
C ASN A 190 17.33 1.96 1.50
N GLN A 191 16.68 0.99 0.85
CA GLN A 191 16.51 -0.38 1.32
C GLN A 191 17.56 -1.28 0.67
N LYS A 192 18.71 -1.44 1.36
CA LYS A 192 19.96 -1.93 0.77
C LYS A 192 20.33 -1.05 -0.44
N ASP A 193 20.46 0.24 -0.16
CA ASP A 193 21.01 1.27 -1.06
C ASP A 193 20.17 1.51 -2.34
N ARG A 194 18.90 1.05 -2.34
CA ARG A 194 17.97 1.19 -3.48
C ARG A 194 16.53 1.45 -3.07
N ILE A 195 15.71 1.84 -4.04
CA ILE A 195 14.25 1.75 -3.93
C ILE A 195 13.84 0.29 -4.12
N GLY A 196 13.10 -0.27 -3.16
CA GLY A 196 12.79 -1.70 -3.18
C GLY A 196 11.79 -2.15 -2.14
N TYR A 197 11.58 -3.46 -2.09
CA TYR A 197 10.78 -4.12 -1.06
C TYR A 197 11.70 -4.79 -0.03
N ASP A 198 11.41 -4.60 1.26
CA ASP A 198 11.99 -5.35 2.38
C ASP A 198 10.90 -5.55 3.44
N SER A 199 11.04 -6.61 4.25
CA SER A 199 10.03 -6.97 5.25
C SER A 199 10.58 -6.84 6.67
N PHE A 200 9.78 -6.29 7.57
CA PHE A 200 10.13 -6.02 8.95
C PHE A 200 9.02 -6.52 9.88
N HIS A 201 9.40 -7.04 11.05
CA HIS A 201 8.40 -7.47 12.04
C HIS A 201 7.65 -6.25 12.61
N ILE A 202 6.33 -6.36 12.78
CA ILE A 202 5.42 -5.29 13.21
C ILE A 202 5.85 -4.60 14.51
N ARG A 203 6.57 -5.31 15.40
CA ARG A 203 7.11 -4.77 16.67
C ARG A 203 8.04 -3.55 16.50
N HIS A 204 8.61 -3.35 15.32
CA HIS A 204 9.53 -2.24 15.06
C HIS A 204 8.79 -0.94 14.67
N PHE A 205 7.51 -1.05 14.32
CA PHE A 205 6.71 0.07 13.85
C PHE A 205 6.16 0.88 15.02
N ILE A 206 6.30 2.20 14.91
CA ILE A 206 5.82 3.17 15.90
C ILE A 206 4.61 3.97 15.40
N ALA A 207 4.32 3.94 14.09
CA ALA A 207 3.16 4.57 13.50
C ALA A 207 2.85 3.99 12.11
N PHE A 208 1.58 4.09 11.73
CA PHE A 208 1.11 3.88 10.36
C PHE A 208 0.25 5.08 9.95
N ARG A 209 0.61 5.76 8.87
CA ARG A 209 0.02 7.05 8.50
C ARG A 209 -0.47 7.07 7.07
N VAL A 210 -1.64 7.64 6.86
CA VAL A 210 -2.20 7.88 5.52
C VAL A 210 -2.37 9.37 5.26
N PRO A 211 -2.28 9.79 3.98
CA PRO A 211 -2.78 11.09 3.54
C PRO A 211 -4.24 11.28 4.02
N PRO A 212 -4.66 12.45 4.52
CA PRO A 212 -6.06 12.69 4.86
C PRO A 212 -7.02 12.39 3.71
N SER A 213 -6.62 12.69 2.46
CA SER A 213 -7.41 12.39 1.26
C SER A 213 -7.57 10.89 0.96
N GLU A 214 -6.77 10.04 1.61
CA GLU A 214 -6.77 8.59 1.50
C GLU A 214 -7.31 7.91 2.78
N GLU A 215 -7.83 8.69 3.74
CA GLU A 215 -8.42 8.14 4.96
C GLU A 215 -9.57 7.19 4.60
N GLY A 216 -9.49 5.96 5.10
CA GLY A 216 -10.49 4.95 4.81
C GLY A 216 -10.46 4.43 3.36
N LYS A 217 -9.40 4.63 2.59
CA LYS A 217 -9.22 3.83 1.36
C LYS A 217 -8.53 2.52 1.71
N ILE A 218 -8.87 1.46 0.99
CA ILE A 218 -8.24 0.15 1.19
C ILE A 218 -7.77 -0.41 -0.12
N TYR A 219 -6.51 -0.86 -0.09
CA TYR A 219 -5.79 -1.39 -1.23
C TYR A 219 -5.50 -2.87 -1.05
N ALA A 220 -5.52 -3.60 -2.17
CA ALA A 220 -4.97 -4.96 -2.20
C ALA A 220 -3.45 -4.91 -2.05
N SER A 221 -2.87 -5.98 -1.52
CA SER A 221 -1.42 -6.13 -1.45
C SER A 221 -0.77 -6.01 -2.83
N PHE A 222 0.36 -5.30 -2.87
CA PHE A 222 1.11 -5.04 -4.10
C PHE A 222 2.60 -5.38 -3.94
N ALA A 223 2.95 -6.15 -2.91
CA ALA A 223 4.33 -6.61 -2.73
C ALA A 223 4.82 -7.40 -3.94
N GLY A 224 5.99 -7.03 -4.46
CA GLY A 224 6.56 -7.66 -5.65
C GLY A 224 6.02 -7.14 -6.98
N THR A 225 5.09 -6.17 -6.98
CA THR A 225 4.69 -5.47 -8.22
C THR A 225 5.91 -4.83 -8.88
N ARG A 226 6.06 -5.08 -10.18
CA ARG A 226 7.08 -4.48 -11.05
C ARG A 226 6.48 -3.29 -11.80
N PRO A 227 7.30 -2.32 -12.24
CA PRO A 227 6.82 -1.27 -13.14
C PRO A 227 6.17 -1.93 -14.36
N SER A 228 4.94 -1.54 -14.70
CA SER A 228 4.42 -1.84 -16.03
C SER A 228 5.22 -1.01 -17.03
N SER A 229 5.51 -1.56 -18.20
CA SER A 229 6.22 -0.88 -19.30
C SER A 229 5.51 0.38 -19.83
N GLY A 230 4.36 0.77 -19.25
CA GLY A 230 3.51 1.88 -19.67
C GLY A 230 3.57 3.14 -18.81
N TYR A 231 4.22 3.14 -17.64
CA TYR A 231 4.51 4.38 -16.89
C TYR A 231 5.85 4.97 -17.31
N GLY A 232 6.04 5.09 -18.62
CA GLY A 232 7.13 5.88 -19.20
C GLY A 232 6.77 7.35 -19.10
N VAL A 233 7.64 8.11 -18.45
CA VAL A 233 7.75 9.56 -18.58
C VAL A 233 7.53 9.94 -20.05
N THR A 234 6.51 10.76 -20.31
CA THR A 234 6.46 11.50 -21.56
C THR A 234 7.74 12.34 -21.61
N ARG A 235 8.55 12.05 -22.63
CA ARG A 235 9.91 12.54 -22.85
C ARG A 235 10.07 14.04 -22.63
#